data_AF-A0A318M5Y6-F1
#
_entry.id   AF-A0A318M5Y6-F1
#
_cell.length_a   1.000
_cell.length_b   1.000
_cell.length_c   1.000
_cell.angle_alpha   90.00
_cell.angle_beta   90.00
_cell.angle_gamma   90.00
#
_symmetry.space_group_name_H-M   'P 1'
#
loop_
_entity.id
_entity.type
_entity.pdbx_description
1 polymer ?
#
loop_
_entity_poly.entity_id
_entity_poly.type
_entity_poly.pdbx_seq_one_letter_code
_entity_poly.pdbx_strand_id
1 'polypeptide(L)'
;MEIVYDALVVLHLLGMAGIVSGVVARSVAPAGPAPAITMYSAGAQVLTGVALVGIASAGLVAAEPDNTKVAVKLGIAVIVLVLAHILWRRPESGKGVFYGLAGFTLANVVIAVFW
;
A
#
# COMPACT_ATOMS: atom_id res chain seq x y z
N MET A 1 -16.19 1.04 -17.60
CA MET A 1 -16.00 0.14 -16.44
C MET A 1 -16.03 0.91 -15.12
N GLU A 2 -16.83 1.98 -15.04
CA GLU A 2 -16.72 3.00 -13.97
C GLU A 2 -17.00 2.42 -12.58
N ILE A 3 -18.11 1.71 -12.39
CA ILE A 3 -18.44 1.15 -11.07
C ILE A 3 -17.39 0.17 -10.52
N VAL A 4 -16.75 -0.59 -11.41
CA VAL A 4 -15.67 -1.52 -11.03
C VAL A 4 -14.41 -0.74 -10.68
N TYR A 5 -14.08 0.29 -11.47
CA TYR A 5 -12.96 1.18 -11.20
C TYR A 5 -13.14 1.89 -9.85
N ASP A 6 -14.30 2.48 -9.59
CA ASP A 6 -14.61 3.17 -8.33
C ASP A 6 -14.59 2.22 -7.13
N ALA A 7 -15.12 1.00 -7.28
CA ALA A 7 -15.02 -0.02 -6.25
C ALA A 7 -13.54 -0.38 -5.95
N LEU A 8 -12.71 -0.49 -6.99
CA LEU A 8 -11.27 -0.70 -6.81
C LEU A 8 -10.59 0.49 -6.15
N VAL A 9 -10.98 1.73 -6.45
CA VAL A 9 -10.49 2.94 -5.77
C VAL A 9 -10.81 2.86 -4.27
N VAL A 10 -12.04 2.50 -3.91
CA VAL A 10 -12.43 2.31 -2.50
C VAL A 10 -11.57 1.25 -1.83
N LEU A 11 -11.41 0.08 -2.45
CA LEU A 11 -10.56 -0.99 -1.90
C LEU A 11 -9.09 -0.57 -1.79
N HIS A 12 -8.58 0.21 -2.74
CA HIS A 12 -7.23 0.73 -2.73
C HIS A 12 -6.99 1.70 -1.56
N LEU A 13 -7.95 2.58 -1.29
CA LEU A 13 -7.92 3.50 -0.14
C LEU A 13 -8.02 2.74 1.19
N LEU A 14 -8.87 1.72 1.28
CA LEU A 14 -8.96 0.86 2.46
C LEU A 14 -7.66 0.06 2.68
N GLY A 15 -7.02 -0.39 1.61
CA GLY A 15 -5.69 -1.00 1.65
C GLY A 15 -4.66 -0.05 2.26
N MET A 16 -4.60 1.19 1.78
CA MET A 16 -3.71 2.22 2.35
C MET A 16 -4.01 2.49 3.83
N ALA A 17 -5.28 2.65 4.20
CA ALA A 17 -5.71 2.87 5.58
C ALA A 17 -5.33 1.70 6.50
N GLY A 18 -5.41 0.46 6.01
CA GLY A 18 -5.00 -0.74 6.73
C GLY A 18 -3.49 -0.83 6.98
N ILE A 19 -2.66 -0.38 6.04
CA ILE A 19 -1.19 -0.30 6.27
C ILE A 19 -0.90 0.75 7.35
N VAL A 20 -1.51 1.94 7.26
CA VAL A 20 -1.32 3.01 8.24
C VAL A 20 -1.79 2.59 9.63
N SER A 21 -2.97 1.95 9.73
CA SER A 21 -3.48 1.45 11.00
C SER A 21 -2.59 0.36 11.59
N GLY A 22 -2.03 -0.53 10.77
CA GLY A 22 -1.06 -1.54 11.20
C GLY A 22 0.24 -0.93 11.73
N VAL A 23 0.76 0.14 11.10
CA VAL A 23 1.91 0.90 11.60
C VAL A 23 1.62 1.48 12.97
N VAL A 24 0.50 2.20 13.11
CA VAL A 24 0.10 2.84 14.38
C VAL A 24 -0.14 1.80 15.47
N ALA A 25 -0.85 0.70 15.14
CA ALA A 25 -1.15 -0.37 16.08
C ALA A 25 0.13 -1.03 16.61
N ARG A 26 1.13 -1.28 15.74
CA ARG A 26 2.42 -1.84 16.17
C ARG A 26 3.21 -0.87 17.07
N SER A 27 3.09 0.44 16.87
CA SER A 27 3.75 1.45 17.72
C SER A 27 3.21 1.48 19.15
N VAL A 28 1.90 1.26 19.33
CA VAL A 28 1.27 1.29 20.66
C VAL A 28 1.19 -0.09 21.32
N ALA A 29 1.08 -1.16 20.52
CA ALA A 29 0.96 -2.54 20.97
C ALA A 29 1.86 -3.46 20.13
N PRO A 30 3.15 -3.60 20.50
CA PRO A 30 4.09 -4.39 19.73
C PRO A 30 3.67 -5.85 19.56
N ALA A 31 3.13 -6.50 20.59
CA ALA A 31 2.82 -7.93 20.57
C ALA A 31 1.47 -8.32 19.88
N GLY A 32 0.94 -7.49 18.99
CA GLY A 32 -0.40 -7.68 18.40
C GLY A 32 -0.43 -8.24 16.96
N PRO A 33 -1.64 -8.35 16.36
CA PRO A 33 -1.84 -8.82 14.98
C PRO A 33 -1.42 -7.80 13.91
N ALA A 34 -0.88 -6.64 14.31
CA ALA A 34 -0.50 -5.54 13.43
C ALA A 34 0.37 -5.97 12.23
N PRO A 35 1.40 -6.84 12.37
CA PRO A 35 2.17 -7.30 11.22
C PRO A 35 1.34 -8.03 10.15
N ALA A 36 0.36 -8.84 10.56
CA ALA A 36 -0.52 -9.55 9.64
C ALA A 36 -1.45 -8.58 8.90
N ILE A 37 -2.06 -7.65 9.65
CA ILE A 37 -2.92 -6.60 9.09
C ILE A 37 -2.15 -5.81 8.03
N THR A 38 -0.97 -5.29 8.38
CA THR A 38 -0.11 -4.53 7.45
C THR A 38 0.21 -5.33 6.20
N MET A 39 0.54 -6.62 6.33
CA MET A 39 0.87 -7.48 5.20
C MET A 39 -0.30 -7.65 4.23
N TYR A 40 -1.49 -8.02 4.74
CA TYR A 40 -2.66 -8.22 3.88
C TYR A 40 -3.11 -6.92 3.23
N SER A 41 -3.06 -5.81 3.97
CA SER A 41 -3.35 -4.48 3.45
C SER A 41 -2.37 -4.05 2.38
N ALA A 42 -1.06 -4.30 2.55
CA ALA A 42 -0.05 -4.03 1.53
C ALA A 42 -0.28 -4.86 0.25
N GLY A 43 -0.63 -6.14 0.40
CA GLY A 43 -0.97 -7.00 -0.74
C GLY A 43 -2.19 -6.49 -1.49
N ALA A 44 -3.27 -6.15 -0.77
CA ALA A 44 -4.47 -5.58 -1.36
C ALA A 44 -4.19 -4.25 -2.07
N GLN A 45 -3.35 -3.39 -1.50
CA GLN A 45 -3.00 -2.09 -2.06
C GLN A 45 -2.23 -2.22 -3.39
N VAL A 46 -1.24 -3.13 -3.46
CA VAL A 46 -0.52 -3.43 -4.71
C VAL A 46 -1.46 -4.01 -5.77
N LEU A 47 -2.26 -5.02 -5.42
CA LEU A 47 -3.16 -5.68 -6.37
C LEU A 47 -4.20 -4.71 -6.94
N THR A 48 -4.84 -3.93 -6.08
CA THR A 48 -5.82 -2.91 -6.51
C THR A 48 -5.17 -1.80 -7.32
N GLY A 49 -3.95 -1.36 -6.96
CA GLY A 49 -3.22 -0.35 -7.70
C GLY A 49 -2.88 -0.80 -9.13
N VAL A 50 -2.39 -2.04 -9.29
CA VAL A 50 -2.12 -2.63 -10.61
C VAL A 50 -3.42 -2.77 -11.42
N ALA A 51 -4.52 -3.20 -10.80
CA ALA A 51 -5.82 -3.32 -11.46
C ALA A 51 -6.36 -1.96 -11.94
N LEU A 52 -6.25 -0.91 -11.11
CA LEU A 52 -6.68 0.45 -11.46
C LEU A 52 -5.91 0.98 -12.67
N VAL A 53 -4.58 0.84 -12.67
CA VAL A 53 -3.74 1.26 -13.80
C VAL A 53 -4.07 0.42 -15.03
N GLY A 54 -4.25 -0.89 -14.89
CA GLY A 54 -4.61 -1.77 -16.01
C GLY A 54 -5.92 -1.38 -16.69
N ILE A 55 -6.96 -1.07 -15.91
CA ILE A 55 -8.27 -0.63 -16.43
C ILE A 55 -8.15 0.73 -17.13
N ALA A 56 -7.43 1.67 -16.52
CA ALA A 56 -7.20 3.00 -17.07
C ALA A 56 -6.41 2.94 -18.38
N SER A 57 -5.28 2.23 -18.40
CA SER A 57 -4.44 2.05 -19.59
C SER A 57 -5.11 1.27 -20.71
N ALA A 58 -6.13 0.46 -20.40
CA ALA A 58 -6.94 -0.25 -21.41
C ALA A 58 -8.02 0.63 -22.06
N GLY A 59 -8.14 1.91 -21.68
CA GLY A 59 -9.16 2.82 -22.20
C GLY A 59 -10.59 2.46 -21.78
N LEU A 60 -10.74 1.71 -20.68
CA LEU A 60 -12.04 1.26 -20.17
C LEU A 60 -12.74 2.30 -19.27
N VAL A 61 -12.03 3.39 -18.95
CA VAL A 61 -12.46 4.59 -18.21
C VAL A 61 -11.73 5.81 -18.80
N ALA A 62 -12.23 7.01 -18.53
CA ALA A 62 -11.64 8.25 -19.05
C ALA A 62 -10.33 8.68 -18.34
N ALA A 63 -9.97 8.03 -17.24
CA ALA A 63 -8.76 8.35 -16.49
C ALA A 63 -7.50 7.96 -17.27
N GLU A 64 -6.56 8.89 -17.42
CA GLU A 64 -5.26 8.65 -18.04
C GLU A 64 -4.16 8.57 -16.97
N PRO A 65 -3.50 7.41 -16.79
CA PRO A 65 -2.48 7.26 -15.77
C PRO A 65 -1.16 7.91 -16.21
N ASP A 66 -0.58 8.73 -15.33
CA ASP A 66 0.83 9.13 -15.43
C ASP A 66 1.72 7.92 -15.10
N ASN A 67 2.34 7.34 -16.12
CA ASN A 67 3.19 6.15 -15.99
C ASN A 67 4.42 6.38 -15.11
N THR A 68 4.96 7.60 -15.04
CA THR A 68 6.08 7.94 -14.16
C THR A 68 5.63 7.92 -12.70
N LYS A 69 4.51 8.57 -12.40
CA LYS A 69 3.89 8.54 -11.06
C LYS A 69 3.49 7.12 -10.64
N VAL A 70 2.93 6.34 -11.56
CA VAL A 70 2.59 4.94 -11.34
C VAL A 70 3.83 4.11 -11.02
N ALA A 71 4.92 4.23 -11.80
CA ALA A 71 6.14 3.47 -11.58
C ALA A 71 6.75 3.74 -10.21
N VAL A 72 6.81 5.00 -9.78
CA VAL A 72 7.33 5.37 -8.46
C VAL A 72 6.43 4.83 -7.33
N LYS A 73 5.12 5.04 -7.41
CA LYS A 73 4.17 4.53 -6.41
C LYS A 73 4.21 3.02 -6.29
N LEU A 74 4.26 2.32 -7.43
CA LEU A 74 4.34 0.86 -7.44
C LEU A 74 5.66 0.38 -6.83
N GLY A 75 6.79 1.02 -7.16
CA GLY A 75 8.08 0.70 -6.56
C GLY A 75 8.07 0.83 -5.04
N ILE A 76 7.53 1.93 -4.52
CA ILE A 76 7.40 2.14 -3.06
C ILE A 76 6.42 1.13 -2.45
N ALA A 77 5.27 0.87 -3.09
CA ALA A 77 4.29 -0.10 -2.61
C ALA A 77 4.87 -1.53 -2.53
N VAL A 78 5.71 -1.93 -3.48
CA VAL A 78 6.43 -3.21 -3.46
C VAL A 78 7.44 -3.25 -2.30
N ILE A 79 8.19 -2.17 -2.06
CA ILE A 79 9.09 -2.09 -0.90
C ILE A 79 8.30 -2.25 0.41
N VAL A 80 7.17 -1.56 0.54
CA VAL A 80 6.28 -1.68 1.72
C VAL A 80 5.77 -3.12 1.86
N LEU A 81 5.34 -3.76 0.77
CA LEU A 81 4.89 -5.16 0.79
C LEU A 81 5.99 -6.12 1.27
N VAL A 82 7.22 -5.96 0.77
CA VAL A 82 8.36 -6.79 1.18
C VAL A 82 8.67 -6.59 2.66
N LEU A 83 8.72 -5.35 3.14
CA LEU A 83 8.96 -5.06 4.55
C LEU A 83 7.83 -5.57 5.46
N ALA A 84 6.58 -5.45 5.01
CA ALA A 84 5.42 -6.00 5.71
C ALA A 84 5.49 -7.53 5.80
N HIS A 85 5.93 -8.19 4.72
CA HIS A 85 6.13 -9.63 4.70
C HIS A 85 7.21 -10.06 5.70
N ILE A 86 8.35 -9.37 5.70
CA ILE A 86 9.45 -9.65 6.63
C ILE A 86 8.96 -9.48 8.07
N LEU A 87 8.27 -8.37 8.37
CA LEU A 87 7.76 -8.09 9.71
C LEU A 87 6.71 -9.12 10.15
N TRP A 88 5.86 -9.59 9.24
CA TRP A 88 4.86 -10.61 9.53
C TRP A 88 5.48 -12.00 9.80
N ARG A 89 6.47 -12.39 9.00
CA ARG A 89 7.18 -13.66 9.17
C ARG A 89 8.17 -13.65 10.32
N ARG A 90 8.72 -12.48 10.65
CA ARG A 90 9.70 -12.27 11.72
C ARG A 90 9.30 -11.03 12.53
N PRO A 91 8.35 -11.16 13.47
CA PRO A 91 7.89 -10.03 14.30
C PRO A 91 8.97 -9.41 15.19
N GLU A 92 10.01 -10.17 15.51
CA GLU A 92 11.22 -9.72 16.23
C GLU A 92 12.30 -9.15 15.28
N SER A 93 11.94 -8.89 14.02
CA SER A 93 12.84 -8.21 13.10
C SER A 93 13.25 -6.84 13.65
N GLY A 94 14.52 -6.48 13.47
CA GLY A 94 15.09 -5.27 14.04
C GLY A 94 14.31 -4.01 13.68
N LYS A 95 14.41 -2.98 14.53
CA LYS A 95 13.66 -1.71 14.43
C LYS A 95 13.75 -1.04 13.05
N GLY A 96 14.84 -1.27 12.30
CA GLY A 96 15.01 -0.77 10.94
C GLY A 96 13.94 -1.25 9.95
N VAL A 97 13.46 -2.50 10.06
CA VAL A 97 12.39 -3.03 9.19
C VAL A 97 11.09 -2.26 9.44
N PHE A 98 10.74 -2.08 10.72
CA PHE A 98 9.53 -1.36 11.11
C PHE A 98 9.59 0.12 10.71
N TYR A 99 10.67 0.82 11.02
CA TYR A 99 10.79 2.24 10.67
C TYR A 99 10.91 2.47 9.17
N GLY A 100 11.56 1.55 8.43
CA GLY A 100 11.55 1.56 6.97
C GLY A 100 10.13 1.43 6.43
N LEU A 101 9.37 0.45 6.92
CA LEU A 101 7.97 0.25 6.52
C LEU A 101 7.12 1.49 6.80
N ALA A 102 7.21 2.06 8.00
CA ALA A 102 6.49 3.27 8.37
C ALA A 102 6.87 4.47 7.49
N GLY A 103 8.17 4.69 7.26
CA GLY A 103 8.69 5.78 6.44
C GLY A 103 8.26 5.67 4.97
N PHE A 104 8.40 4.49 4.35
CA PHE A 104 7.96 4.26 2.97
C PHE A 104 6.44 4.36 2.82
N THR A 105 5.67 3.90 3.81
CA THR A 105 4.21 4.08 3.82
C THR A 105 3.84 5.56 3.81
N LEU A 106 4.45 6.35 4.69
CA LEU A 106 4.21 7.80 4.75
C LEU A 106 4.63 8.49 3.45
N ALA A 107 5.81 8.15 2.91
CA ALA A 107 6.28 8.69 1.64
C ALA A 107 5.30 8.39 0.50
N ASN A 108 4.75 7.17 0.44
CA ASN A 108 3.78 6.80 -0.59
C ASN A 108 2.47 7.61 -0.48
N VAL A 109 2.01 7.88 0.75
CA VAL A 109 0.84 8.73 1.00
C VAL A 109 1.09 10.17 0.57
N VAL A 110 2.25 10.74 0.95
CA VAL A 110 2.64 12.10 0.55
C VAL A 110 2.71 12.21 -0.98
N ILE A 111 3.36 11.26 -1.64
CA ILE A 111 3.39 11.19 -3.10
C ILE A 111 1.98 11.11 -3.66
N ALA A 112 1.10 10.27 -3.08
CA ALA A 112 -0.26 10.15 -3.58
C ALA A 112 -1.07 11.45 -3.59
N VAL A 113 -0.79 12.35 -2.65
CA VAL A 113 -1.52 13.62 -2.49
C VAL A 113 -0.84 14.78 -3.23
N PHE A 114 0.50 14.87 -3.18
CA PHE A 114 1.23 16.07 -3.60
C PHE A 114 1.94 15.95 -4.96
N TRP A 115 2.03 14.76 -5.55
CA TRP A 115 2.64 14.55 -6.86
C TRP A 115 1.82 13.57 -7.68
#